data_AF-A0A4U9EYI9-F1
#
_entry.id   AF-A0A4U9EYI9-F1
#
_cell.length_a   1.000
_cell.length_b   1.000
_cell.length_c   1.000
_cell.angle_alpha   90.00
_cell.angle_beta   90.00
_cell.angle_gamma   90.00
#
_symmetry.space_group_name_H-M   'P 1'
#
loop_
_entity.id
_entity.type
_entity.pdbx_description
1 polymer ?
#
loop_
_entity_poly.entity_id
_entity_poly.type
_entity_poly.pdbx_seq_one_letter_code
_entity_poly.pdbx_strand_id
1 'polypeptide(L)'
;MLSFLFGLFCLRLCSVIQFEMISTSFSREGRQEGQGSRLCLQGCSRYLCYVTDFENRRFETVKVSDYIKEHENENVDLEFVFVSYARVQFRDATDEEIENYIYASEAERNANKQLAHRDRQQLIDWGIDAARRAGKKPFWLDFECIRSHDGIARATSSSDDVYHICDIVRAAHSMIIAIGPSTEDKIASILDSKDLKAFSPNKVTPWLQQWGSRLWTLPELLLCPNEHRIQLYIASDTSEPMRMAKRNFAERAWEDATVVQELVHHFEGSATLTTTQLMEAAFECFSRRQTDQFS
;
A
#
# COMPACT_ATOMS: atom_id res chain seq x y z
N MET A 1 3.83 -27.71 7.22
CA MET A 1 3.85 -26.71 6.12
C MET A 1 3.74 -25.28 6.61
N LEU A 2 2.96 -24.98 7.69
CA LEU A 2 2.96 -23.67 8.36
C LEU A 2 4.33 -23.26 8.97
N SER A 3 5.13 -24.21 9.46
CA SER A 3 6.42 -23.93 10.11
C SER A 3 7.52 -23.43 9.15
N PHE A 4 7.41 -23.71 7.86
CA PHE A 4 8.38 -23.26 6.85
C PHE A 4 8.10 -21.79 6.42
N LEU A 5 6.83 -21.40 6.38
CA LEU A 5 6.41 -20.02 6.11
C LEU A 5 6.71 -19.10 7.29
N PHE A 6 6.54 -19.57 8.53
CA PHE A 6 6.96 -18.83 9.73
C PHE A 6 8.49 -18.65 9.80
N GLY A 7 9.27 -19.64 9.32
CA GLY A 7 10.73 -19.57 9.24
C GLY A 7 11.24 -18.53 8.25
N LEU A 8 10.66 -18.46 7.04
CA LEU A 8 11.00 -17.41 6.06
C LEU A 8 10.47 -16.03 6.47
N PHE A 9 9.32 -15.98 7.16
CA PHE A 9 8.72 -14.78 7.73
C PHE A 9 9.61 -14.14 8.80
N CYS A 10 10.13 -14.93 9.74
CA CYS A 10 11.13 -14.47 10.72
C CYS A 10 12.45 -14.04 10.05
N LEU A 11 12.92 -14.76 9.04
CA LEU A 11 14.19 -14.44 8.37
C LEU A 11 14.16 -13.07 7.67
N ARG A 12 13.01 -12.62 7.16
CA ARG A 12 12.90 -11.28 6.54
C ARG A 12 12.31 -10.19 7.43
N LEU A 13 11.54 -10.50 8.48
CA LEU A 13 11.34 -9.55 9.56
C LEU A 13 12.70 -9.21 10.21
N CYS A 14 13.54 -10.24 10.40
CA CYS A 14 14.96 -10.06 10.72
C CYS A 14 15.68 -9.29 9.63
N SER A 15 15.38 -9.40 8.33
CA SER A 15 16.01 -8.53 7.33
C SER A 15 15.53 -7.08 7.41
N VAL A 16 14.24 -6.81 7.68
CA VAL A 16 13.70 -5.45 7.89
C VAL A 16 14.32 -4.81 9.15
N ILE A 17 14.50 -5.60 10.22
CA ILE A 17 15.13 -5.20 11.48
C ILE A 17 16.68 -5.16 11.36
N GLN A 18 17.32 -6.08 10.62
CA GLN A 18 18.77 -6.12 10.37
C GLN A 18 19.21 -5.02 9.41
N PHE A 19 18.39 -4.65 8.43
CA PHE A 19 18.72 -3.55 7.52
C PHE A 19 18.73 -2.21 8.28
N GLU A 20 17.89 -2.03 9.30
CA GLU A 20 17.98 -0.88 10.22
C GLU A 20 19.27 -0.89 11.06
N MET A 21 19.72 -2.06 11.51
CA MET A 21 21.02 -2.20 12.20
C MET A 21 22.22 -1.87 11.29
N ILE A 22 22.08 -1.98 9.97
CA ILE A 22 23.13 -1.62 9.00
C ILE A 22 22.98 -0.15 8.55
N SER A 23 21.77 0.33 8.31
CA SER A 23 21.49 1.67 7.75
C SER A 23 21.69 2.81 8.75
N THR A 24 21.63 2.55 10.06
CA THR A 24 21.97 3.53 11.11
C THR A 24 23.42 4.03 11.01
N SER A 25 24.30 3.31 10.30
CA SER A 25 25.66 3.76 10.00
C SER A 25 25.78 4.67 8.76
N PHE A 26 24.75 4.77 7.91
CA PHE A 26 24.77 5.56 6.66
C PHE A 26 23.96 6.88 6.74
N SER A 27 22.99 6.99 7.66
CA SER A 27 22.09 8.16 7.78
C SER A 27 22.71 9.43 8.42
N ARG A 28 24.04 9.52 8.55
CA ARG A 28 24.71 10.66 9.21
C ARG A 28 25.35 11.69 8.28
N GLU A 29 25.25 11.52 6.95
CA GLU A 29 25.84 12.45 6.00
C GLU A 29 24.76 13.21 5.22
N GLY A 30 24.82 14.55 5.31
CA GLY A 30 23.75 15.47 4.97
C GLY A 30 23.25 15.36 3.52
N ARG A 31 21.92 15.37 3.37
CA ARG A 31 21.19 15.40 2.10
C ARG A 31 21.39 16.78 1.45
N GLN A 32 22.36 16.90 0.53
CA GLN A 32 22.46 18.03 -0.40
C GLN A 32 21.46 17.83 -1.56
N GLU A 33 20.68 18.87 -1.85
CA GLU A 33 19.77 18.94 -3.00
C GLU A 33 20.54 18.66 -4.30
N GLY A 34 20.15 17.61 -5.03
CA GLY A 34 20.75 17.21 -6.31
C GLY A 34 21.27 15.77 -6.39
N GLN A 35 21.30 15.00 -5.30
CA GLN A 35 21.73 13.58 -5.30
C GLN A 35 20.59 12.55 -5.21
N GLY A 36 19.33 12.98 -5.06
CA GLY A 36 18.18 12.08 -4.89
C GLY A 36 17.97 11.09 -6.03
N SER A 37 18.28 11.48 -7.27
CA SER A 37 18.04 10.68 -8.47
C SER A 37 18.94 9.44 -8.59
N ARG A 38 20.11 9.40 -7.93
CA ARG A 38 21.06 8.27 -8.04
C ARG A 38 20.91 7.19 -6.98
N LEU A 39 20.34 7.50 -5.81
CA LEU A 39 20.11 6.51 -4.75
C LEU A 39 18.92 5.58 -5.03
N CYS A 40 18.05 5.93 -5.98
CA CYS A 40 16.86 5.14 -6.34
C CYS A 40 17.19 3.79 -7.03
N LEU A 41 18.40 3.63 -7.58
CA LEU A 41 18.71 2.54 -8.53
C LEU A 41 18.72 1.13 -7.91
N GLN A 42 18.75 0.98 -6.59
CA GLN A 42 18.90 -0.34 -5.94
C GLN A 42 17.69 -0.78 -5.11
N GLY A 43 16.67 0.07 -4.95
CA GLY A 43 15.45 -0.23 -4.17
C GLY A 43 14.14 0.36 -4.71
N CYS A 44 14.17 1.07 -5.85
CA CYS A 44 12.95 1.66 -6.41
C CYS A 44 12.12 0.62 -7.19
N SER A 45 10.79 0.82 -7.19
CA SER A 45 9.86 -0.05 -7.89
C SER A 45 10.27 -0.24 -9.35
N ARG A 46 10.14 -1.47 -9.87
CA ARG A 46 10.44 -1.76 -11.29
C ARG A 46 9.48 -1.06 -12.23
N TYR A 47 8.24 -0.87 -11.80
CA TYR A 47 7.20 -0.20 -12.55
C TYR A 47 6.52 0.87 -11.72
N LEU A 48 6.06 1.94 -12.37
CA LEU A 48 5.30 3.02 -11.76
C LEU A 48 4.13 3.38 -12.67
N CYS A 49 3.00 3.75 -12.09
CA CYS A 49 1.92 4.40 -12.82
C CYS A 49 2.28 5.88 -12.97
N TYR A 50 2.69 6.28 -14.18
CA TYR A 50 3.08 7.65 -14.49
C TYR A 50 1.91 8.43 -15.08
N VAL A 51 1.50 9.51 -14.41
CA VAL A 51 0.41 10.36 -14.92
C VAL A 51 0.88 11.20 -16.09
N THR A 52 0.33 10.92 -17.27
CA THR A 52 0.60 11.67 -18.51
C THR A 52 -0.24 12.92 -18.61
N ASP A 53 -1.45 12.89 -18.05
CA ASP A 53 -2.40 14.00 -18.10
C ASP A 53 -3.32 13.98 -16.88
N PHE A 54 -3.12 14.95 -15.99
CA PHE A 54 -3.95 15.09 -14.80
C PHE A 54 -5.39 15.45 -15.13
N GLU A 55 -5.63 16.36 -16.07
CA GLU A 55 -6.98 16.87 -16.35
C GLU A 55 -7.89 15.77 -16.89
N ASN A 56 -7.36 14.96 -17.81
CA ASN A 56 -8.08 13.83 -18.38
C ASN A 56 -7.87 12.53 -17.61
N ARG A 57 -7.19 12.58 -16.45
CA ARG A 57 -6.95 11.43 -15.56
C ARG A 57 -6.30 10.24 -16.29
N ARG A 58 -5.36 10.51 -17.20
CA ARG A 58 -4.66 9.50 -17.99
C ARG A 58 -3.30 9.19 -17.36
N PHE A 59 -3.00 7.90 -17.28
CA PHE A 59 -1.72 7.40 -16.83
C PHE A 59 -1.27 6.24 -17.72
N GLU A 60 0.01 5.93 -17.64
CA GLU A 60 0.61 4.75 -18.24
C GLU A 60 1.48 4.04 -17.20
N THR A 61 1.55 2.72 -17.26
CA THR A 61 2.49 1.98 -16.42
C THR A 61 3.83 1.89 -17.13
N VAL A 62 4.84 2.57 -16.59
CA VAL A 62 6.18 2.63 -17.17
C VAL A 62 7.12 1.70 -16.42
N LYS A 63 8.04 1.07 -17.15
CA LYS A 63 9.18 0.38 -16.54
C LYS A 63 10.25 1.41 -16.23
N VAL A 64 10.61 1.58 -14.97
CA VAL A 64 11.47 2.67 -14.49
C VAL A 64 12.82 2.70 -15.20
N SER A 65 13.44 1.54 -15.43
CA SER A 65 14.73 1.45 -16.13
C SER A 65 14.68 1.94 -17.56
N ASP A 66 13.55 1.75 -18.22
CA ASP A 66 13.40 2.07 -19.65
C ASP A 66 13.01 3.54 -19.77
N TYR A 67 12.12 4.02 -18.89
CA TYR A 67 11.76 5.43 -18.79
C TYR A 67 12.97 6.34 -18.53
N ILE A 68 13.86 5.97 -17.59
CA ILE A 68 15.08 6.74 -17.31
C ILE A 68 15.97 6.82 -18.56
N LYS A 69 16.12 5.71 -19.31
CA LYS A 69 16.94 5.66 -20.52
C LYS A 69 16.39 6.54 -21.64
N GLU A 70 15.07 6.54 -21.80
CA GLU A 70 14.40 7.36 -22.82
C GLU A 70 14.48 8.86 -22.51
N HIS A 71 14.61 9.22 -21.23
CA HIS A 71 14.62 10.60 -20.74
C HIS A 71 15.95 10.97 -20.06
N GLU A 72 17.08 10.38 -20.45
CA GLU A 72 18.39 10.58 -19.79
C GLU A 72 18.86 12.05 -19.73
N ASN A 73 18.38 12.87 -20.68
CA ASN A 73 18.70 14.29 -20.76
C ASN A 73 17.69 15.19 -20.02
N GLU A 74 16.67 14.59 -19.41
CA GLU A 74 15.66 15.29 -18.63
C GLU A 74 15.87 15.03 -17.14
N ASN A 75 15.64 16.04 -16.31
CA ASN A 75 15.62 15.85 -14.86
C ASN A 75 14.27 15.25 -14.45
N VAL A 76 14.11 13.94 -14.69
CA VAL A 76 12.86 13.23 -14.38
C VAL A 76 12.73 13.02 -12.87
N ASP A 77 11.64 13.53 -12.31
CA ASP A 77 11.22 13.21 -10.95
C ASP A 77 10.41 11.90 -10.95
N LEU A 78 10.98 10.87 -10.32
CA LEU A 78 10.39 9.53 -10.17
C LEU A 78 9.96 9.23 -8.74
N GLU A 79 10.03 10.23 -7.84
CA GLU A 79 9.42 10.12 -6.53
C GLU A 79 7.90 9.93 -6.69
N PHE A 80 7.33 8.99 -5.94
CA PHE A 80 5.97 8.53 -6.18
C PHE A 80 5.13 8.47 -4.91
N VAL A 81 3.81 8.48 -5.08
CA VAL A 81 2.86 8.26 -3.99
C VAL A 81 2.50 6.78 -3.89
N PHE A 82 2.65 6.19 -2.71
CA PHE A 82 2.22 4.81 -2.43
C PHE A 82 0.73 4.77 -2.06
N VAL A 83 -0.05 3.90 -2.71
CA VAL A 83 -1.46 3.72 -2.42
C VAL A 83 -1.67 2.44 -1.61
N SER A 84 -1.89 2.58 -0.30
CA SER A 84 -2.23 1.47 0.59
C SER A 84 -3.74 1.25 0.62
N TYR A 85 -4.18 0.00 0.52
CA TYR A 85 -5.58 -0.39 0.63
C TYR A 85 -5.70 -1.87 1.02
N ALA A 86 -6.92 -2.32 1.35
CA ALA A 86 -7.19 -3.71 1.71
C ALA A 86 -8.11 -4.39 0.71
N ARG A 87 -7.76 -5.60 0.22
CA ARG A 87 -8.57 -6.37 -0.74
C ARG A 87 -9.95 -6.79 -0.20
N VAL A 88 -10.06 -6.90 1.12
CA VAL A 88 -11.35 -7.10 1.80
C VAL A 88 -12.29 -5.90 1.63
N GLN A 89 -11.76 -4.72 1.31
CA GLN A 89 -12.50 -3.48 1.05
C GLN A 89 -12.53 -3.09 -0.43
N PHE A 90 -11.58 -3.53 -1.24
CA PHE A 90 -11.49 -3.20 -2.67
C PHE A 90 -11.17 -4.44 -3.48
N ARG A 91 -12.04 -4.79 -4.43
CA ARG A 91 -11.83 -5.91 -5.35
C ARG A 91 -10.91 -5.47 -6.48
N ASP A 92 -9.72 -6.04 -6.54
CA ASP A 92 -8.70 -5.73 -7.56
C ASP A 92 -8.48 -6.87 -8.57
N ALA A 93 -9.16 -8.00 -8.40
CA ALA A 93 -9.07 -9.17 -9.29
C ALA A 93 -9.43 -8.82 -10.74
N THR A 94 -8.71 -9.43 -11.68
CA THR A 94 -8.95 -9.33 -13.13
C THR A 94 -10.17 -10.15 -13.55
N ASP A 95 -10.73 -9.85 -14.73
CA ASP A 95 -11.84 -10.64 -15.29
C ASP A 95 -11.47 -12.12 -15.48
N GLU A 96 -10.21 -12.42 -15.79
CA GLU A 96 -9.69 -13.79 -15.92
C GLU A 96 -9.64 -14.52 -14.58
N GLU A 97 -9.12 -13.87 -13.53
CA GLU A 97 -9.11 -14.44 -12.16
C GLU A 97 -10.54 -14.68 -11.67
N ILE A 98 -11.44 -13.71 -11.90
CA ILE A 98 -12.85 -13.84 -11.55
C ILE A 98 -13.52 -14.97 -12.34
N GLU A 99 -13.14 -15.26 -13.58
CA GLU A 99 -13.70 -16.40 -14.30
C GLU A 99 -13.28 -17.75 -13.68
N ASN A 100 -12.08 -17.81 -13.10
CA ASN A 100 -11.54 -19.02 -12.48
C ASN A 100 -12.03 -19.25 -11.03
N TYR A 101 -12.58 -18.22 -10.37
CA TYR A 101 -13.13 -18.36 -9.03
C TYR A 101 -14.47 -19.12 -9.00
N ILE A 102 -14.73 -19.75 -7.85
CA ILE A 102 -15.99 -20.46 -7.56
C ILE A 102 -16.96 -19.46 -6.92
N TYR A 103 -18.09 -19.23 -7.58
CA TYR A 103 -19.20 -18.42 -7.08
C TYR A 103 -20.48 -19.23 -6.98
N ALA A 104 -21.42 -18.81 -6.13
CA ALA A 104 -22.70 -19.51 -5.98
C ALA A 104 -23.61 -19.32 -7.21
N SER A 105 -23.41 -18.24 -7.98
CA SER A 105 -24.20 -17.95 -9.18
C SER A 105 -23.45 -17.10 -10.21
N GLU A 106 -23.92 -17.11 -11.46
CA GLU A 106 -23.44 -16.21 -12.50
C GLU A 106 -23.73 -14.74 -12.18
N ALA A 107 -24.85 -14.45 -11.50
CA ALA A 107 -25.16 -13.10 -11.04
C ALA A 107 -24.11 -12.58 -10.04
N GLU A 108 -23.67 -13.43 -9.11
CA GLU A 108 -22.60 -13.10 -8.17
C GLU A 108 -21.24 -12.90 -8.87
N ARG A 109 -20.91 -13.75 -9.86
CA ARG A 109 -19.71 -13.58 -10.69
C ARG A 109 -19.74 -12.22 -11.42
N ASN A 110 -20.86 -11.89 -12.05
CA ASN A 110 -21.03 -10.62 -12.77
C ASN A 110 -20.98 -9.41 -11.83
N ALA A 111 -21.56 -9.50 -10.63
CA ALA A 111 -21.44 -8.48 -9.60
C ALA A 111 -19.98 -8.27 -9.17
N ASN A 112 -19.20 -9.35 -9.04
CA ASN A 112 -17.77 -9.29 -8.75
C ASN A 112 -16.98 -8.63 -9.87
N LYS A 113 -17.24 -8.95 -11.14
CA LYS A 113 -16.61 -8.27 -12.29
C LYS A 113 -16.90 -6.75 -12.25
N GLN A 114 -18.18 -6.38 -12.13
CA GLN A 114 -18.59 -4.98 -12.06
C GLN A 114 -17.97 -4.24 -10.86
N LEU A 115 -17.86 -4.89 -9.71
CA LEU A 115 -17.23 -4.30 -8.54
C LEU A 115 -15.72 -4.12 -8.75
N ALA A 116 -15.04 -5.12 -9.33
CA ALA A 116 -13.61 -5.05 -9.59
C ALA A 116 -13.23 -3.89 -10.51
N HIS A 117 -13.98 -3.71 -11.62
CA HIS A 117 -13.78 -2.58 -12.53
C HIS A 117 -13.94 -1.22 -11.81
N ARG A 118 -14.98 -1.10 -10.96
CA ARG A 118 -15.23 0.13 -10.20
C ARG A 118 -14.15 0.41 -9.15
N ASP A 119 -13.77 -0.60 -8.38
CA ASP A 119 -12.77 -0.45 -7.31
C ASP A 119 -11.38 -0.16 -7.87
N ARG A 120 -10.96 -0.85 -8.94
CA ARG A 120 -9.69 -0.56 -9.63
C ARG A 120 -9.67 0.88 -10.15
N GLN A 121 -10.74 1.30 -10.83
CA GLN A 121 -10.84 2.67 -11.33
C GLN A 121 -10.80 3.69 -10.19
N GLN A 122 -11.50 3.43 -9.08
CA GLN A 122 -11.50 4.30 -7.91
C GLN A 122 -10.11 4.45 -7.28
N LEU A 123 -9.36 3.35 -7.15
CA LEU A 123 -7.99 3.35 -6.60
C LEU A 123 -7.00 4.05 -7.53
N ILE A 124 -7.09 3.83 -8.85
CA ILE A 124 -6.36 4.60 -9.86
C ILE A 124 -6.70 6.07 -9.70
N ASP A 125 -7.97 6.38 -9.51
CA ASP A 125 -8.42 7.75 -9.45
C ASP A 125 -7.86 8.50 -8.22
N TRP A 126 -7.82 7.83 -7.08
CA TRP A 126 -7.18 8.35 -5.88
C TRP A 126 -5.67 8.42 -6.00
N GLY A 127 -5.04 7.47 -6.70
CA GLY A 127 -3.60 7.52 -7.03
C GLY A 127 -3.24 8.77 -7.84
N ILE A 128 -4.01 9.08 -8.89
CA ILE A 128 -3.83 10.28 -9.72
C ILE A 128 -4.05 11.55 -8.90
N ASP A 129 -5.12 11.60 -8.10
CA ASP A 129 -5.41 12.78 -7.26
C ASP A 129 -4.32 13.02 -6.22
N ALA A 130 -3.86 11.96 -5.56
CA ALA A 130 -2.80 12.04 -4.57
C ALA A 130 -1.46 12.46 -5.17
N ALA A 131 -1.11 11.94 -6.36
CA ALA A 131 0.06 12.36 -7.12
C ALA A 131 -0.01 13.86 -7.44
N ARG A 132 -1.15 14.34 -7.96
CA ARG A 132 -1.40 15.77 -8.23
C ARG A 132 -1.18 16.62 -6.97
N ARG A 133 -1.80 16.22 -5.84
CA ARG A 133 -1.69 16.95 -4.56
C ARG A 133 -0.28 16.95 -3.98
N ALA A 134 0.51 15.92 -4.27
CA ALA A 134 1.92 15.83 -3.87
C ALA A 134 2.87 16.59 -4.82
N GLY A 135 2.39 17.10 -5.95
CA GLY A 135 3.23 17.69 -6.99
C GLY A 135 4.12 16.65 -7.69
N LYS A 136 3.72 15.36 -7.64
CA LYS A 136 4.43 14.23 -8.25
C LYS A 136 3.61 13.68 -9.40
N LYS A 137 4.27 13.12 -10.40
CA LYS A 137 3.60 12.44 -11.53
C LYS A 137 3.39 10.95 -11.31
N PRO A 138 4.34 10.21 -10.71
CA PRO A 138 4.15 8.80 -10.50
C PRO A 138 3.39 8.47 -9.21
N PHE A 139 2.66 7.36 -9.25
CA PHE A 139 2.08 6.69 -8.09
C PHE A 139 2.26 5.18 -8.23
N TRP A 140 2.06 4.45 -7.13
CA TRP A 140 2.25 3.01 -7.09
C TRP A 140 0.99 2.30 -6.58
N LEU A 141 0.53 1.33 -7.36
CA LEU A 141 -0.55 0.39 -7.05
C LEU A 141 -0.04 -1.02 -7.30
N ASP A 142 -0.29 -1.94 -6.38
CA ASP A 142 0.17 -3.32 -6.48
C ASP A 142 -0.35 -4.02 -7.74
N PHE A 143 -1.66 -3.94 -8.04
CA PHE A 143 -2.28 -4.61 -9.18
C PHE A 143 -1.93 -4.01 -10.56
N GLU A 144 -1.20 -2.89 -10.61
CA GLU A 144 -0.69 -2.28 -11.85
C GLU A 144 0.83 -2.36 -11.95
N CYS A 145 1.53 -2.11 -10.84
CA CYS A 145 2.99 -1.98 -10.80
C CYS A 145 3.71 -3.29 -10.46
N ILE A 146 3.03 -4.28 -9.89
CA ILE A 146 3.56 -5.64 -9.78
C ILE A 146 3.26 -6.36 -11.09
N ARG A 147 4.30 -6.45 -11.93
CA ARG A 147 4.24 -7.13 -13.22
C ARG A 147 5.22 -8.27 -13.25
N SER A 148 4.80 -9.40 -13.81
CA SER A 148 5.68 -10.53 -14.05
C SER A 148 6.73 -10.21 -15.13
N HIS A 149 7.68 -11.12 -15.32
CA HIS A 149 8.76 -10.97 -16.29
C HIS A 149 8.29 -10.76 -17.74
N ASP A 150 7.07 -11.17 -18.06
CA ASP A 150 6.37 -10.95 -19.33
C ASP A 150 5.73 -9.55 -19.47
N GLY A 151 5.80 -8.71 -18.44
CA GLY A 151 5.22 -7.36 -18.41
C GLY A 151 3.72 -7.31 -18.12
N ILE A 152 3.09 -8.45 -17.80
CA ILE A 152 1.65 -8.53 -17.51
C ILE A 152 1.40 -8.29 -16.01
N ALA A 153 0.41 -7.46 -15.68
CA ALA A 153 -0.05 -7.26 -14.32
C ALA A 153 -1.02 -8.38 -13.92
N ARG A 154 -0.82 -9.01 -12.76
CA ARG A 154 -1.67 -10.09 -12.22
C ARG A 154 -2.04 -9.74 -10.76
N ALA A 155 -3.27 -10.01 -10.33
CA ALA A 155 -3.68 -9.73 -8.94
C ALA A 155 -3.15 -10.82 -7.98
N THR A 156 -3.00 -12.06 -8.46
CA THR A 156 -2.26 -13.11 -7.76
C THR A 156 -0.78 -13.03 -8.12
N SER A 157 0.01 -12.52 -7.19
CA SER A 157 1.44 -12.32 -7.33
C SER A 157 2.20 -13.64 -7.18
N SER A 158 2.58 -14.24 -8.30
CA SER A 158 3.53 -15.34 -8.34
C SER A 158 5.00 -14.86 -8.27
N SER A 159 5.25 -13.57 -8.03
CA SER A 159 6.55 -12.93 -8.29
C SER A 159 7.26 -12.46 -7.02
N ASP A 160 8.60 -12.50 -7.08
CA ASP A 160 9.54 -12.02 -6.05
C ASP A 160 9.29 -10.56 -5.59
N ASP A 161 8.48 -9.80 -6.34
CA ASP A 161 8.12 -8.40 -6.10
C ASP A 161 7.27 -8.16 -4.86
N VAL A 162 6.47 -9.14 -4.40
CA VAL A 162 5.72 -9.00 -3.13
C VAL A 162 6.69 -8.80 -1.97
N TYR A 163 7.86 -9.44 -2.05
CA TYR A 163 8.89 -9.30 -1.03
C TYR A 163 9.67 -7.99 -1.10
N HIS A 164 9.43 -7.15 -2.14
CA HIS A 164 10.00 -5.83 -2.32
C HIS A 164 9.06 -4.70 -1.90
N ILE A 165 7.81 -4.99 -1.51
CA ILE A 165 6.83 -3.96 -1.10
C ILE A 165 7.37 -3.09 0.04
N CYS A 166 8.07 -3.67 1.02
CA CYS A 166 8.71 -2.89 2.09
C CYS A 166 9.72 -1.85 1.56
N ASP A 167 10.51 -2.21 0.55
CA ASP A 167 11.49 -1.30 -0.04
C ASP A 167 10.80 -0.22 -0.87
N ILE A 168 9.74 -0.59 -1.59
CA ILE A 168 8.87 0.33 -2.34
C ILE A 168 8.25 1.36 -1.40
N VAL A 169 7.68 0.94 -0.27
CA VAL A 169 7.08 1.85 0.70
C VAL A 169 8.11 2.84 1.26
N ARG A 170 9.31 2.37 1.61
CA ARG A 170 10.40 3.25 2.10
C ARG A 170 10.86 4.26 1.05
N ALA A 171 10.83 3.86 -0.23
CA ALA A 171 11.26 4.70 -1.35
C ALA A 171 10.18 5.68 -1.84
N ALA A 172 8.93 5.54 -1.38
CA ALA A 172 7.87 6.46 -1.73
C ALA A 172 8.17 7.87 -1.20
N HIS A 173 7.61 8.89 -1.83
CA HIS A 173 7.63 10.25 -1.31
C HIS A 173 6.56 10.47 -0.24
N SER A 174 5.38 9.90 -0.45
CA SER A 174 4.28 9.95 0.51
C SER A 174 3.36 8.76 0.35
N MET A 175 2.46 8.55 1.32
CA MET A 175 1.49 7.47 1.31
C MET A 175 0.06 8.01 1.45
N ILE A 176 -0.86 7.34 0.77
CA ILE A 176 -2.29 7.43 1.06
C ILE A 176 -2.80 6.09 1.59
N ILE A 177 -3.86 6.14 2.39
CA ILE A 177 -4.61 4.96 2.81
C ILE A 177 -6.03 5.11 2.25
N ALA A 178 -6.46 4.11 1.49
CA ALA A 178 -7.81 4.01 0.95
C ALA A 178 -8.63 3.04 1.81
N ILE A 179 -9.78 3.49 2.29
CA ILE A 179 -10.72 2.71 3.10
C ILE A 179 -12.15 2.80 2.57
N GLY A 180 -12.95 1.77 2.86
CA GLY A 180 -14.34 1.72 2.42
C GLY A 180 -15.10 0.52 2.97
N PRO A 181 -16.37 0.35 2.58
CA PRO A 181 -17.16 -0.83 2.94
C PRO A 181 -16.51 -2.10 2.37
N SER A 182 -16.79 -3.25 3.01
CA SER A 182 -16.24 -4.53 2.57
C SER A 182 -16.73 -4.90 1.17
N THR A 183 -15.96 -5.70 0.46
CA THR A 183 -16.35 -6.29 -0.82
C THR A 183 -17.67 -7.06 -0.68
N GLU A 184 -17.88 -7.78 0.42
CA GLU A 184 -19.13 -8.49 0.72
C GLU A 184 -20.34 -7.54 0.81
N ASP A 185 -20.22 -6.44 1.57
CA ASP A 185 -21.28 -5.44 1.70
C ASP A 185 -21.61 -4.81 0.32
N LYS A 186 -20.58 -4.55 -0.48
CA LYS A 186 -20.72 -4.00 -1.84
C LYS A 186 -21.39 -4.98 -2.80
N ILE A 187 -21.01 -6.26 -2.77
CA ILE A 187 -21.65 -7.30 -3.60
C ILE A 187 -23.12 -7.48 -3.20
N ALA A 188 -23.43 -7.56 -1.91
CA ALA A 188 -24.80 -7.64 -1.43
C ALA A 188 -25.64 -6.46 -1.93
N SER A 189 -25.10 -5.24 -1.91
CA SER A 189 -25.76 -4.04 -2.44
C SER A 189 -26.05 -4.13 -3.94
N ILE A 190 -25.10 -4.64 -4.74
CA ILE A 190 -25.27 -4.83 -6.19
C ILE A 190 -26.36 -5.85 -6.49
N LEU A 191 -26.31 -7.00 -5.81
CA LEU A 191 -27.28 -8.09 -6.03
C LEU A 191 -28.70 -7.67 -5.62
N ASP A 192 -28.83 -6.93 -4.53
CA ASP A 192 -30.11 -6.39 -4.06
C ASP A 192 -30.60 -5.18 -4.87
N SER A 193 -29.80 -4.67 -5.82
CA SER A 193 -30.06 -3.40 -6.52
C SER A 193 -30.34 -2.23 -5.58
N LYS A 194 -29.65 -2.21 -4.43
CA LYS A 194 -29.73 -1.14 -3.43
C LYS A 194 -28.50 -0.26 -3.55
N ASP A 195 -28.70 1.03 -3.34
CA ASP A 195 -27.58 1.94 -3.16
C ASP A 195 -26.86 1.62 -1.85
N LEU A 196 -25.53 1.69 -1.89
CA LEU A 196 -24.73 1.63 -0.67
C LEU A 196 -25.16 2.78 0.25
N LYS A 197 -25.28 2.48 1.55
CA LYS A 197 -25.60 3.52 2.54
C LYS A 197 -24.61 4.66 2.41
N ALA A 198 -25.12 5.89 2.44
CA ALA A 198 -24.31 7.09 2.41
C ALA A 198 -23.19 7.03 3.45
N PHE A 199 -22.05 7.64 3.13
CA PHE A 199 -20.93 7.73 4.05
C PHE A 199 -21.37 8.35 5.39
N SER A 200 -20.87 7.76 6.48
CA SER A 200 -21.08 8.25 7.82
C SER A 200 -19.75 8.23 8.57
N PRO A 201 -19.34 9.32 9.27
CA PRO A 201 -18.06 9.40 9.96
C PRO A 201 -17.80 8.28 10.98
N ASN A 202 -18.85 7.69 11.55
CA ASN A 202 -18.73 6.55 12.48
C ASN A 202 -18.24 5.25 11.81
N LYS A 203 -18.16 5.19 10.47
CA LYS A 203 -17.62 4.05 9.71
C LYS A 203 -16.10 4.10 9.54
N VAL A 204 -15.47 5.25 9.75
CA VAL A 204 -14.02 5.43 9.54
C VAL A 204 -13.19 4.50 10.42
N THR A 205 -13.47 4.46 11.73
CA THR A 205 -12.70 3.60 12.65
C THR A 205 -12.86 2.10 12.33
N PRO A 206 -14.08 1.56 12.16
CA PRO A 206 -14.25 0.16 11.74
C PRO A 206 -13.51 -0.19 10.44
N TRP A 207 -13.54 0.71 9.45
CA TRP A 207 -12.84 0.48 8.19
C TRP A 207 -11.31 0.57 8.34
N LEU A 208 -10.80 1.47 9.19
CA LEU A 208 -9.37 1.50 9.53
C LEU A 208 -8.94 0.24 10.27
N GLN A 209 -9.77 -0.29 11.18
CA GLN A 209 -9.48 -1.55 11.88
C GLN A 209 -9.44 -2.74 10.92
N GLN A 210 -10.36 -2.78 9.96
CA GLN A 210 -10.34 -3.82 8.92
C GLN A 210 -9.13 -3.69 7.98
N TRP A 211 -8.67 -2.48 7.69
CA TRP A 211 -7.40 -2.28 6.98
C TRP A 211 -6.22 -2.73 7.85
N GLY A 212 -6.19 -2.32 9.12
CA GLY A 212 -5.14 -2.63 10.08
C GLY A 212 -5.02 -4.11 10.45
N SER A 213 -6.10 -4.90 10.32
CA SER A 213 -6.07 -6.33 10.68
C SER A 213 -5.13 -7.16 9.80
N ARG A 214 -4.79 -6.67 8.60
CA ARG A 214 -3.89 -7.35 7.66
C ARG A 214 -2.45 -7.28 8.13
N LEU A 215 -1.70 -8.36 7.91
CA LEU A 215 -0.29 -8.45 8.28
C LEU A 215 0.57 -7.33 7.70
N TRP A 216 0.35 -6.96 6.43
CA TRP A 216 1.23 -6.08 5.67
C TRP A 216 0.96 -4.58 5.87
N THR A 217 -0.18 -4.20 6.46
CA THR A 217 -0.52 -2.78 6.67
C THR A 217 0.26 -2.14 7.82
N LEU A 218 0.69 -2.93 8.81
CA LEU A 218 1.60 -2.43 9.85
C LEU A 218 3.00 -2.11 9.28
N PRO A 219 3.69 -3.01 8.54
CA PRO A 219 4.92 -2.68 7.84
C PRO A 219 4.77 -1.47 6.91
N GLU A 220 3.67 -1.38 6.15
CA GLU A 220 3.39 -0.20 5.31
C GLU A 220 3.35 1.09 6.14
N LEU A 221 2.65 1.10 7.27
CA LEU A 221 2.62 2.25 8.17
C LEU A 221 4.01 2.55 8.75
N LEU A 222 4.72 1.54 9.28
CA LEU A 222 6.02 1.71 9.93
C LEU A 222 7.09 2.20 8.96
N LEU A 223 7.04 1.78 7.70
CA LEU A 223 8.05 2.09 6.70
C LEU A 223 7.72 3.32 5.85
N CYS A 224 6.49 3.84 5.90
CA CYS A 224 6.16 5.03 5.14
C CYS A 224 7.00 6.24 5.60
N PRO A 225 7.35 7.15 4.67
CA PRO A 225 8.07 8.38 4.99
C PRO A 225 7.40 9.19 6.10
N ASN A 226 8.20 9.85 6.93
CA ASN A 226 7.71 10.62 8.08
C ASN A 226 7.53 12.11 7.76
N GLU A 227 7.99 12.56 6.59
CA GLU A 227 8.01 13.95 6.13
C GLU A 227 6.60 14.48 5.82
N HIS A 228 5.69 13.60 5.41
CA HIS A 228 4.34 13.96 4.98
C HIS A 228 3.28 13.26 5.82
N ARG A 229 2.18 13.98 6.11
CA ARG A 229 1.00 13.36 6.71
C ARG A 229 0.35 12.41 5.71
N ILE A 230 -0.05 11.24 6.21
CA ILE A 230 -0.78 10.25 5.43
C ILE A 230 -2.16 10.80 5.11
N GLN A 231 -2.58 10.71 3.85
CA GLN A 231 -3.91 11.13 3.42
C GLN A 231 -4.87 9.94 3.43
N LEU A 232 -6.01 10.09 4.09
CA LEU A 232 -7.04 9.07 4.17
C LEU A 232 -8.13 9.36 3.13
N TYR A 233 -8.25 8.46 2.16
CA TYR A 233 -9.30 8.48 1.15
C TYR A 233 -10.40 7.50 1.54
N ILE A 234 -11.64 7.97 1.51
CA ILE A 234 -12.77 7.25 2.07
C ILE A 234 -13.81 7.05 0.96
N ALA A 235 -14.19 5.80 0.73
CA ALA A 235 -15.20 5.48 -0.27
C ALA A 235 -16.54 6.17 0.04
N SER A 236 -17.15 6.75 -0.99
CA SER A 236 -18.41 7.53 -0.90
C SER A 236 -18.32 8.85 -0.14
N ASP A 237 -17.14 9.24 0.35
CA ASP A 237 -16.91 10.60 0.87
C ASP A 237 -16.36 11.48 -0.26
N THR A 238 -17.06 12.57 -0.57
CA THR A 238 -16.66 13.54 -1.60
C THR A 238 -15.86 14.71 -1.02
N SER A 239 -15.60 14.71 0.29
CA SER A 239 -14.82 15.75 0.94
C SER A 239 -13.32 15.60 0.67
N GLU A 240 -12.53 16.59 1.08
CA GLU A 240 -11.08 16.50 0.94
C GLU A 240 -10.48 15.37 1.81
N PRO A 241 -9.44 14.66 1.32
CA PRO A 241 -8.79 13.59 2.08
C PRO A 241 -8.29 14.05 3.44
N MET A 242 -8.65 13.31 4.49
CA MET A 242 -8.24 13.64 5.86
C MET A 242 -6.74 13.40 6.03
N ARG A 243 -6.00 14.42 6.48
CA ARG A 243 -4.55 14.32 6.73
C ARG A 243 -4.27 13.91 8.16
N MET A 244 -3.63 12.76 8.35
CA MET A 244 -3.36 12.19 9.67
C MET A 244 -1.87 11.92 9.87
N ALA A 245 -1.37 12.17 11.09
CA ALA A 245 -0.02 11.79 11.47
C ALA A 245 0.05 10.27 11.71
N LYS A 246 1.17 9.65 11.33
CA LYS A 246 1.42 8.20 11.45
C LYS A 246 1.13 7.65 12.85
N ARG A 247 1.61 8.31 13.90
CA ARG A 247 1.29 7.96 15.31
C ARG A 247 -0.20 7.91 15.67
N ASN A 248 -1.06 8.65 14.97
CA ASN A 248 -2.49 8.70 15.28
C ASN A 248 -3.27 7.49 14.70
N PHE A 249 -2.63 6.68 13.85
CA PHE A 249 -3.28 5.47 13.30
C PHE A 249 -3.31 4.33 14.31
N ALA A 250 -2.35 4.25 15.23
CA ALA A 250 -2.24 3.15 16.19
C ALA A 250 -3.56 2.89 16.94
N GLU A 251 -4.13 3.93 17.54
CA GLU A 251 -5.38 3.87 18.32
C GLU A 251 -6.64 3.64 17.46
N ARG A 252 -6.55 3.90 16.15
CA ARG A 252 -7.70 3.84 15.25
C ARG A 252 -7.77 2.55 14.45
N ALA A 253 -6.62 1.95 14.13
CA ALA A 253 -6.51 0.81 13.23
C ALA A 253 -6.17 -0.50 13.95
N TRP A 254 -5.73 -0.47 15.21
CA TRP A 254 -5.31 -1.68 15.93
C TRP A 254 -5.82 -1.72 17.36
N GLU A 255 -6.16 -2.92 17.83
CA GLU A 255 -6.54 -3.18 19.23
C GLU A 255 -5.32 -3.19 20.15
N ASP A 256 -4.16 -3.61 19.64
CA ASP A 256 -2.85 -3.59 20.30
C ASP A 256 -2.15 -2.22 20.17
N ALA A 257 -2.91 -1.13 20.25
CA ALA A 257 -2.45 0.23 19.98
C ALA A 257 -1.19 0.62 20.77
N THR A 258 -1.07 0.21 22.04
CA THR A 258 0.11 0.52 22.88
C THR A 258 1.40 -0.03 22.28
N VAL A 259 1.41 -1.30 21.87
CA VAL A 259 2.62 -1.95 21.32
C VAL A 259 2.91 -1.41 19.92
N VAL A 260 1.87 -1.13 19.14
CA VAL A 260 2.01 -0.47 17.83
C VAL A 260 2.61 0.93 17.98
N GLN A 261 2.21 1.70 19.00
CA GLN A 261 2.78 3.02 19.27
C GLN A 261 4.28 2.94 19.57
N GLU A 262 4.73 1.95 20.34
CA GLU A 262 6.17 1.75 20.61
C GLU A 262 6.96 1.52 19.32
N LEU A 263 6.45 0.68 18.42
CA LEU A 263 7.05 0.46 17.10
C LEU A 263 7.02 1.75 16.26
N VAL A 264 5.90 2.47 16.23
CA VAL A 264 5.81 3.74 15.49
C VAL A 264 6.83 4.75 16.02
N HIS A 265 6.97 4.88 17.34
CA HIS A 265 7.95 5.77 17.95
C HIS A 265 9.38 5.41 17.56
N HIS A 266 9.69 4.10 17.47
CA HIS A 266 10.96 3.60 16.97
C HIS A 266 11.26 4.04 15.53
N PHE A 267 10.34 3.73 14.61
CA PHE A 267 10.50 4.02 13.18
C PHE A 267 10.35 5.52 12.83
N GLU A 268 9.72 6.32 13.69
CA GLU A 268 9.75 7.79 13.59
C GLU A 268 11.05 8.40 14.16
N GLY A 269 11.88 7.61 14.84
CA GLY A 269 13.10 8.09 15.52
C GLY A 269 12.81 8.93 16.77
N SER A 270 11.57 8.90 17.28
CA SER A 270 11.15 9.66 18.48
C SER A 270 11.43 8.90 19.78
N ALA A 271 11.57 7.57 19.71
CA ALA A 271 12.13 6.73 20.74
C ALA A 271 13.05 5.67 20.09
N THR A 272 13.95 5.05 20.86
CA THR A 272 14.79 3.96 20.33
C THR A 272 14.62 2.74 21.22
N LEU A 273 13.98 1.71 20.68
CA LEU A 273 13.91 0.39 21.30
C LEU A 273 15.28 -0.30 21.15
N THR A 274 15.69 -1.05 22.17
CA THR A 274 16.80 -2.00 22.02
C THR A 274 16.39 -3.12 21.04
N THR A 275 17.36 -3.82 20.47
CA THR A 275 17.08 -4.94 19.54
C THR A 275 16.12 -5.97 20.15
N THR A 276 16.28 -6.31 21.43
CA THR A 276 15.39 -7.24 22.13
C THR A 276 13.97 -6.69 22.23
N GLN A 277 13.81 -5.45 22.70
CA GLN A 277 12.49 -4.81 22.81
C GLN A 277 11.80 -4.66 21.46
N LEU A 278 12.55 -4.32 20.41
CA LEU A 278 12.04 -4.22 19.05
C LEU A 278 11.53 -5.59 18.56
N MET A 279 12.28 -6.66 18.80
CA MET A 279 11.86 -8.01 18.46
C MET A 279 10.61 -8.43 19.24
N GLU A 280 10.57 -8.18 20.55
CA GLU A 280 9.42 -8.51 21.42
C GLU A 280 8.15 -7.80 20.95
N ALA A 281 8.22 -6.47 20.78
CA ALA A 281 7.09 -5.66 20.31
C ALA A 281 6.64 -6.08 18.91
N ALA A 282 7.58 -6.34 18.00
CA ALA A 282 7.27 -6.82 16.67
C ALA A 282 6.55 -8.17 16.72
N PHE A 283 7.08 -9.17 17.44
CA PHE A 283 6.44 -10.48 17.56
C PHE A 283 5.04 -10.39 18.14
N GLU A 284 4.84 -9.58 19.18
CA GLU A 284 3.53 -9.36 19.77
C GLU A 284 2.56 -8.79 18.73
N CYS A 285 2.93 -7.73 18.02
CA CYS A 285 2.09 -7.15 16.98
C CYS A 285 1.80 -8.15 15.85
N PHE A 286 2.83 -8.76 15.25
CA PHE A 286 2.64 -9.62 14.08
C PHE A 286 1.85 -10.90 14.41
N SER A 287 1.91 -11.41 15.64
CA SER A 287 1.13 -12.57 16.07
C SER A 287 -0.38 -12.35 16.09
N ARG A 288 -0.83 -11.10 16.21
CA ARG A 288 -2.26 -10.72 16.31
C ARG A 288 -2.91 -10.44 14.96
N ARG A 289 -2.14 -10.40 13.87
CA ARG A 289 -2.60 -9.98 12.54
C ARG A 289 -2.98 -11.17 11.66
N GLN A 290 -3.95 -10.95 10.77
CA GLN A 290 -4.44 -11.95 9.84
C GLN A 290 -3.47 -12.15 8.68
N THR A 291 -3.22 -13.41 8.36
CA THR A 291 -2.29 -13.85 7.29
C THR A 291 -3.05 -14.44 6.10
N ASP A 292 -4.29 -14.00 5.89
CA ASP A 292 -5.11 -14.49 4.79
C ASP A 292 -4.28 -14.42 3.51
N GLN A 293 -4.11 -15.59 2.89
CA GLN A 293 -3.38 -15.70 1.63
C GLN A 293 -4.00 -14.75 0.62
N PHE A 294 -3.18 -14.24 -0.28
CA PHE A 294 -3.63 -13.57 -1.49
C PHE A 294 -4.51 -14.56 -2.28
N SER A 295 -5.81 -14.59 -1.98
CA SER A 295 -6.80 -15.44 -2.65
C SER A 295 -7.44 -14.71 -3.83
#